data_AF-A0A285QVY6-F1
#
_entry.id   AF-A0A285QVY6-F1
#
_cell.length_a   1.000
_cell.length_b   1.000
_cell.length_c   1.000
_cell.angle_alpha   90.00
_cell.angle_beta   90.00
_cell.angle_gamma   90.00
#
_symmetry.space_group_name_H-M   'P 1'
#
loop_
_entity.id
_entity.type
_entity.pdbx_description
1 polymer ?
#
loop_
_entity_poly.entity_id
_entity_poly.type
_entity_poly.pdbx_seq_one_letter_code
_entity_poly.pdbx_strand_id
1 'polypeptide(L)'
;MTSDETIPAVGVRPLDEVFAAIDTANRRPRPWTGFEHGVLGAYRWAAGAQVAAPVTAVAAVGANGPCRAQLLAECQAAAVGLRRALAQEADHMYVLGAHQALAWLCGLHEDCP
;
A
#
# COMPACT_ATOMS: atom_id res chain seq x y z
N MET A 1 -25.05 -2.91 -26.70
CA MET A 1 -24.62 -2.14 -25.52
C MET A 1 -23.98 -3.12 -24.55
N THR A 2 -22.70 -3.42 -24.74
CA THR A 2 -21.91 -4.19 -23.78
C THR A 2 -21.58 -3.24 -22.65
N SER A 3 -22.16 -3.46 -21.47
CA SER A 3 -21.74 -2.78 -20.25
C SER A 3 -20.24 -2.98 -20.13
N ASP A 4 -19.50 -1.87 -20.20
CA ASP A 4 -18.07 -1.83 -19.92
C ASP A 4 -17.93 -2.13 -18.42
N GLU A 5 -17.85 -3.42 -18.08
CA GLU A 5 -17.67 -3.89 -16.72
C GLU A 5 -16.26 -3.47 -16.31
N THR A 6 -16.14 -2.24 -15.82
CA THR A 6 -14.88 -1.68 -15.37
C THR A 6 -14.43 -2.51 -14.18
N ILE A 7 -13.44 -3.37 -14.39
CA ILE A 7 -12.86 -4.19 -13.33
C ILE A 7 -12.40 -3.23 -12.22
N PRO A 8 -12.88 -3.39 -10.98
CA PRO A 8 -12.46 -2.54 -9.87
C PRO A 8 -10.94 -2.60 -9.73
N ALA A 9 -10.29 -1.43 -9.60
CA ALA A 9 -8.85 -1.33 -9.50
C ALA A 9 -8.42 -0.46 -8.31
N VAL A 10 -7.25 -0.78 -7.75
CA VAL A 10 -6.59 -0.03 -6.70
C VAL A 10 -5.26 0.48 -7.28
N GLY A 11 -5.19 1.77 -7.53
CA GLY A 11 -4.06 2.36 -8.27
C GLY A 11 -4.09 1.89 -9.72
N VAL A 12 -3.09 1.09 -10.12
CA VAL A 12 -3.03 0.46 -11.46
C VAL A 12 -3.26 -1.05 -11.42
N ARG A 13 -3.46 -1.62 -10.23
CA ARG A 13 -3.62 -3.07 -10.03
C ARG A 13 -5.11 -3.43 -9.94
N PRO A 14 -5.58 -4.49 -10.61
CA PRO A 14 -6.89 -5.06 -10.38
C PRO A 14 -7.13 -5.39 -8.89
N LEU A 15 -8.36 -5.20 -8.42
CA LEU A 15 -8.69 -5.37 -7.00
C LEU A 15 -8.51 -6.83 -6.52
N ASP A 16 -8.78 -7.81 -7.38
CA ASP A 16 -8.55 -9.23 -7.10
C ASP A 16 -7.04 -9.56 -6.96
N GLU A 17 -6.18 -8.95 -7.76
CA GLU A 17 -4.72 -9.03 -7.61
C GLU A 17 -4.28 -8.51 -6.23
N VAL A 18 -4.85 -7.38 -5.79
CA VAL A 18 -4.56 -6.82 -4.47
C VAL A 18 -5.06 -7.72 -3.33
N PHE A 19 -6.23 -8.33 -3.45
CA PHE A 19 -6.71 -9.30 -2.46
C PHE A 19 -5.84 -10.55 -2.40
N ALA A 20 -5.38 -11.07 -3.54
CA ALA A 20 -4.44 -12.19 -3.59
C ALA A 20 -3.08 -11.83 -2.92
N ALA A 21 -2.62 -10.59 -3.09
CA ALA A 21 -1.43 -10.08 -2.41
C ALA A 21 -1.62 -9.99 -0.88
N ILE A 22 -2.79 -9.53 -0.42
CA ILE A 22 -3.16 -9.53 1.01
C ILE A 22 -3.13 -10.94 1.59
N ASP A 23 -3.73 -11.91 0.90
CA ASP A 23 -3.76 -13.31 1.34
C ASP A 23 -2.36 -13.92 1.40
N THR A 24 -1.54 -13.66 0.37
CA THR A 24 -0.14 -14.10 0.34
C THR A 24 0.66 -13.52 1.50
N ALA A 25 0.54 -12.22 1.76
CA ALA A 25 1.21 -11.56 2.87
C ALA A 25 0.74 -12.11 4.23
N ASN A 26 -0.55 -12.39 4.40
CA ASN A 26 -1.10 -12.98 5.63
C ASN A 26 -0.61 -14.41 5.90
N ARG A 27 -0.22 -15.16 4.87
CA ARG A 27 0.31 -16.54 4.99
C ARG A 27 1.78 -16.60 5.37
N ARG A 28 2.51 -15.48 5.41
CA ARG A 28 3.92 -15.45 5.80
C ARG A 28 4.11 -15.95 7.24
N PRO A 29 5.19 -16.71 7.53
CA PRO A 29 5.49 -17.17 8.88
C PRO A 29 5.55 -16.03 9.89
N ARG A 30 5.08 -16.31 11.11
CA ARG A 30 5.06 -15.35 12.22
C ARG A 30 6.25 -15.60 13.18
N PRO A 31 6.71 -14.58 13.94
CA PRO A 31 6.17 -13.22 14.03
C PRO A 31 6.47 -12.36 12.80
N TRP A 32 5.56 -11.46 12.46
CA TRP A 32 5.77 -10.48 11.39
C TRP A 32 6.73 -9.38 11.86
N THR A 33 7.67 -9.00 11.00
CA THR A 33 8.58 -7.87 11.23
C THR A 33 7.87 -6.54 10.94
N GLY A 34 8.53 -5.41 11.23
CA GLY A 34 8.00 -4.10 10.84
C GLY A 34 7.68 -4.02 9.34
N PHE A 35 8.47 -4.68 8.50
CA PHE A 35 8.27 -4.72 7.06
C PHE A 35 6.93 -5.34 6.66
N GLU A 36 6.60 -6.54 7.13
CA GLU A 36 5.32 -7.17 6.78
C GLU A 36 4.12 -6.37 7.29
N HIS A 37 4.26 -5.73 8.46
CA HIS A 37 3.22 -4.82 8.96
C HIS A 37 3.03 -3.60 8.05
N GLY A 38 4.12 -3.06 7.49
CA GLY A 38 4.07 -1.96 6.52
C GLY A 38 3.37 -2.37 5.23
N VAL A 39 3.74 -3.52 4.66
CA VAL A 39 3.12 -4.08 3.44
C VAL A 39 1.61 -4.29 3.64
N LEU A 40 1.23 -5.00 4.70
CA LEU A 40 -0.18 -5.29 5.00
C LEU A 40 -0.98 -4.02 5.32
N GLY A 41 -0.37 -3.05 6.02
CA GLY A 41 -1.00 -1.75 6.30
C GLY A 41 -1.33 -0.99 5.02
N ALA A 42 -0.39 -0.95 4.07
CA ALA A 42 -0.61 -0.32 2.76
C ALA A 42 -1.73 -1.00 1.97
N TYR A 43 -1.73 -2.34 1.87
CA TYR A 43 -2.79 -3.05 1.14
C TYR A 43 -4.16 -2.90 1.78
N ARG A 44 -4.25 -2.97 3.12
CA ARG A 44 -5.54 -2.79 3.83
C ARG A 44 -6.09 -1.38 3.65
N TRP A 45 -5.24 -0.36 3.72
CA TRP A 45 -5.67 1.01 3.44
C TRP A 45 -6.13 1.16 1.98
N ALA A 46 -5.36 0.62 1.03
CA ALA A 46 -5.66 0.69 -0.38
C ALA A 46 -6.95 -0.05 -0.77
N ALA A 47 -7.27 -1.15 -0.09
CA ALA A 47 -8.52 -1.91 -0.23
C ALA A 47 -9.69 -1.36 0.63
N GLY A 48 -9.51 -0.22 1.31
CA GLY A 48 -10.55 0.40 2.13
C GLY A 48 -10.83 -0.28 3.48
N ALA A 49 -10.07 -1.32 3.85
CA ALA A 49 -10.19 -2.00 5.14
C ALA A 49 -9.59 -1.19 6.30
N GLN A 50 -8.81 -0.14 6.01
CA GLN A 50 -8.28 0.81 6.97
C GLN A 50 -8.57 2.24 6.48
N VAL A 51 -9.00 3.13 7.39
CA VAL A 51 -9.37 4.51 7.04
C VAL A 51 -8.14 5.41 6.86
N ALA A 52 -7.18 5.33 7.78
CA ALA A 52 -6.02 6.20 7.81
C ALA A 52 -4.85 5.62 6.99
N ALA A 53 -4.16 6.47 6.25
CA ALA A 53 -2.98 6.10 5.49
C ALA A 53 -1.82 5.67 6.41
N PRO A 54 -1.00 4.67 6.04
CA PRO A 54 -0.03 4.05 6.94
C PRO A 54 1.12 4.95 7.39
N VAL A 55 1.48 5.97 6.60
CA VAL A 55 2.60 6.89 6.86
C VAL A 55 2.10 8.26 7.30
N THR A 56 1.10 8.83 6.61
CA THR A 56 0.64 10.19 6.88
C THR A 56 -0.56 10.27 7.82
N ALA A 57 -1.20 9.13 8.13
CA ALA A 57 -2.47 9.05 8.86
C ALA A 57 -3.64 9.83 8.22
N VAL A 58 -3.49 10.31 6.98
CA VAL A 58 -4.56 10.99 6.24
C VAL A 58 -5.67 9.99 5.92
N ALA A 59 -6.92 10.39 6.12
CA ALA A 59 -8.07 9.54 5.80
C ALA A 59 -8.22 9.33 4.28
N ALA A 60 -8.58 8.12 3.87
CA ALA A 60 -9.05 7.85 2.52
C ALA A 60 -10.33 8.68 2.24
N VAL A 61 -10.41 9.30 1.06
CA VAL A 61 -11.54 10.18 0.68
C VAL A 61 -12.65 9.40 -0.04
N GLY A 62 -12.34 8.23 -0.62
CA GLY A 62 -13.29 7.41 -1.36
C GLY A 62 -14.04 6.39 -0.51
N ALA A 63 -15.25 6.01 -0.94
CA ALA A 63 -16.10 5.03 -0.26
C ALA A 63 -15.46 3.63 -0.14
N ASN A 64 -14.60 3.26 -1.10
CA ASN A 64 -13.95 1.95 -1.18
C ASN A 64 -12.43 2.02 -0.94
N GLY A 65 -11.93 3.14 -0.41
CA GLY A 65 -10.49 3.37 -0.22
C GLY A 65 -9.96 4.65 -0.89
N PRO A 66 -8.63 4.85 -0.90
CA PRO A 66 -7.99 6.04 -1.45
C PRO A 66 -8.11 6.09 -2.97
N CYS A 67 -8.26 7.30 -3.52
CA CYS A 67 -8.13 7.49 -4.95
C CYS A 67 -6.66 7.39 -5.40
N ARG A 68 -6.42 7.28 -6.72
CA ARG A 68 -5.06 7.16 -7.28
C ARG A 68 -4.12 8.29 -6.84
N ALA A 69 -4.62 9.52 -6.71
CA ALA A 69 -3.81 10.64 -6.25
C ALA A 69 -3.39 10.49 -4.77
N GLN A 70 -4.26 9.96 -3.91
CA GLN A 70 -3.92 9.68 -2.51
C GLN A 70 -2.89 8.57 -2.40
N LEU A 71 -3.01 7.49 -3.19
CA LEU A 71 -2.02 6.41 -3.24
C LEU A 71 -0.63 6.93 -3.63
N LEU A 72 -0.56 7.76 -4.68
CA LEU A 72 0.71 8.35 -5.12
C LEU A 72 1.30 9.31 -4.08
N ALA A 73 0.47 10.16 -3.47
CA ALA A 73 0.90 11.07 -2.42
C ALA A 73 1.47 10.31 -1.21
N GLU A 74 0.80 9.23 -0.80
CA GLU A 74 1.28 8.38 0.29
C GLU A 74 2.58 7.66 -0.09
N CYS A 75 2.70 7.17 -1.32
CA CYS A 75 3.93 6.55 -1.82
C CYS A 75 5.12 7.54 -1.76
N GLN A 76 4.89 8.80 -2.13
CA GLN A 76 5.90 9.86 -2.05
C GLN A 76 6.24 10.21 -0.60
N ALA A 77 5.24 10.27 0.28
CA ALA A 77 5.44 10.49 1.71
C ALA A 77 6.28 9.36 2.33
N ALA A 78 6.00 8.10 1.97
CA ALA A 78 6.79 6.94 2.40
C ALA A 78 8.25 7.05 1.92
N ALA A 79 8.49 7.47 0.67
CA ALA A 79 9.84 7.68 0.14
C ALA A 79 10.61 8.80 0.87
N VAL A 80 9.92 9.87 1.30
CA VAL A 80 10.52 10.93 2.13
C VAL A 80 10.80 10.42 3.55
N GLY A 81 9.84 9.72 4.15
CA GLY A 81 9.96 9.12 5.48
C GLY A 81 11.13 8.14 5.58
N LEU A 82 11.29 7.28 4.57
CA LEU A 82 12.41 6.33 4.47
C LEU A 82 13.75 7.05 4.43
N ARG A 83 13.91 8.06 3.56
CA ARG A 83 15.14 8.86 3.47
C ARG A 83 15.48 9.53 4.80
N ARG A 84 14.48 10.07 5.51
CA ARG A 84 14.67 10.68 6.82
C ARG A 84 15.08 9.65 7.87
N ALA A 85 14.41 8.50 7.94
CA ALA A 85 14.71 7.45 8.92
C ALA A 85 16.14 6.90 8.74
N LEU A 86 16.56 6.69 7.50
CA LEU A 86 17.94 6.29 7.17
C LEU A 86 18.96 7.33 7.62
N ALA A 87 18.71 8.62 7.37
CA ALA A 87 19.59 9.71 7.81
C ALA A 87 19.67 9.86 9.34
N GLN A 88 18.69 9.31 10.08
CA GLN A 88 18.59 9.37 11.53
C GLN A 88 18.96 8.03 12.21
N GLU A 89 19.41 7.04 11.43
CA GLU A 89 19.67 5.66 11.92
C GLU A 89 18.47 5.06 12.69
N ALA A 90 17.26 5.48 12.34
CA ALA A 90 16.02 5.01 12.95
C ALA A 90 15.52 3.71 12.28
N ASP A 91 14.69 2.95 13.00
CA ASP A 91 13.98 1.81 12.40
C ASP A 91 13.05 2.31 11.28
N HIS A 92 13.28 1.78 10.08
CA HIS A 92 12.62 2.17 8.85
C HIS A 92 11.88 1.00 8.18
N MET A 93 11.88 -0.20 8.80
CA MET A 93 11.36 -1.41 8.15
C MET A 93 9.88 -1.28 7.81
N TYR A 94 9.09 -0.68 8.70
CA TYR A 94 7.68 -0.40 8.45
C TYR A 94 7.46 0.51 7.24
N VAL A 95 8.17 1.64 7.19
CA VAL A 95 8.03 2.61 6.10
C VAL A 95 8.54 2.04 4.78
N LEU A 96 9.58 1.20 4.81
CA LEU A 96 10.08 0.47 3.65
C LEU A 96 9.03 -0.48 3.08
N GLY A 97 8.39 -1.31 3.93
CA GLY A 97 7.33 -2.22 3.50
C GLY A 97 6.12 -1.49 2.92
N ALA A 98 5.68 -0.41 3.59
CA ALA A 98 4.61 0.43 3.08
C ALA A 98 4.97 1.07 1.72
N HIS A 99 6.21 1.56 1.57
CA HIS A 99 6.68 2.16 0.32
C HIS A 99 6.68 1.16 -0.84
N GLN A 100 7.21 -0.06 -0.64
CA GLN A 100 7.24 -1.06 -1.71
C GLN A 100 5.84 -1.49 -2.15
N ALA A 101 4.93 -1.71 -1.19
CA ALA A 101 3.54 -2.04 -1.49
C ALA A 101 2.84 -0.91 -2.26
N LEU A 102 3.01 0.34 -1.82
CA LEU A 102 2.45 1.52 -2.51
C LEU A 102 3.05 1.74 -3.90
N ALA A 103 4.35 1.51 -4.07
CA ALA A 103 5.02 1.60 -5.36
C ALA A 103 4.48 0.57 -6.35
N TRP A 104 4.25 -0.68 -5.90
CA TRP A 104 3.61 -1.72 -6.72
C TRP A 104 2.16 -1.38 -7.10
N LEU A 105 1.35 -0.91 -6.14
CA LEU A 105 -0.02 -0.45 -6.38
C LEU A 105 -0.07 0.73 -7.36
N CYS A 106 0.93 1.61 -7.34
CA CYS A 106 1.04 2.75 -8.26
C CYS A 106 1.63 2.40 -9.63
N GLY A 107 2.13 1.17 -9.83
CA GLY A 107 2.80 0.74 -11.06
C GLY A 107 4.21 1.30 -11.22
N LEU A 108 4.82 1.74 -10.12
CA LEU A 108 6.21 2.19 -10.11
C LEU A 108 7.18 1.00 -10.03
N HIS A 109 6.71 -0.11 -9.44
CA HIS A 109 7.39 -1.41 -9.43
C HIS A 109 6.46 -2.49 -9.98
N GLU A 110 7.04 -3.47 -10.66
CA GLU A 110 6.30 -4.62 -11.20
C GLU A 110 6.16 -5.75 -10.18
N ASP A 111 7.18 -5.96 -9.35
CA ASP A 111 7.19 -7.05 -8.39
C ASP A 111 6.33 -6.73 -7.16
N CYS A 112 5.44 -7.65 -6.82
CA CYS A 112 4.72 -7.62 -5.55
C CYS A 112 5.70 -7.98 -4.41
N PRO A 113 5.82 -7.14 -3.36
CA PRO A 113 6.72 -7.36 -2.23
C PRO A 113 6.32 -8.49 -1.27
#